data_AF-K9TS20-F1
#
_entry.id   AF-K9TS20-F1
#
_cell.length_a   1.000
_cell.length_b   1.000
_cell.length_c   1.000
_cell.angle_alpha   90.00
_cell.angle_beta   90.00
_cell.angle_gamma   90.00
#
_symmetry.space_group_name_H-M   'P 1'
#
loop_
_entity.id
_entity.type
_entity.pdbx_description
1 polymer ?
#
loop_
_entity_poly.entity_id
_entity_poly.type
_entity_poly.pdbx_seq_one_letter_code
_entity_poly.pdbx_strand_id
1 'polypeptide(L)'
;MLESSELFDPKSDLCQTSNPFTGIASSPFSEEFAGAIAAGVHLHQPSALQNSECILPELSHQDLAILEDFTGYFPGFSRQPQQPTDPLATLWVQMIQGRMTQPASLAEGDSLTDYHQVLSVSRDRLTGNHEDPSHSPSTPNLIGFPEPPAETPEPTPGNTIATAIPITIAGLETSDRALAFQPPQRVVGQVSASNPEDFYRFTLDRPGIFTAELTNLTGDADLRLVREFNGNGIIDPVADRNGNGMIDNEEVEILAWQPNRGPTDESIRQFLDPGTYTLQAIAFNHNPANYTLNTQFTPSPTDPQAFSLELNFGTGTDILSASHRQTIRKAADRIEQMITQSPFNTPHAITVNIEALDLGPGFVAAAGPTQVRRLNTLPMPVTGEVIFNPNPESDLLDHPRYLYDTMIHELAHVVGFGTFWEDHQMIADYTQGLYAANTFAGQVYGEILGTFIPTPVELTVNVGEGSDLGHWRKNPTFDNEIGVEAGHPDEQQVTSALTIASLRDLGWTVNYGAAEEYILPQFRSEFA
;
A
#
# COMPACT_ATOMS: atom_id res chain seq x y z
N MET A 1 37.43 -40.99 35.05
CA MET A 1 38.86 -41.09 34.69
C MET A 1 39.02 -40.35 33.38
N LEU A 2 39.56 -39.14 33.25
CA LEU A 2 40.25 -38.13 34.08
C LEU A 2 39.83 -36.77 33.45
N GLU A 3 39.32 -35.76 34.16
CA GLU A 3 40.04 -34.69 34.91
C GLU A 3 41.16 -34.03 34.08
N SER A 4 41.16 -32.71 33.82
CA SER A 4 41.30 -31.56 34.74
C SER A 4 40.65 -30.28 34.15
N SER A 5 39.87 -29.40 34.80
CA SER A 5 39.98 -28.63 36.05
C SER A 5 41.14 -27.61 36.11
N GLU A 6 40.82 -26.32 36.03
CA GLU A 6 41.29 -25.29 36.99
C GLU A 6 40.20 -24.22 37.19
N LEU A 7 40.00 -23.84 38.46
CA LEU A 7 38.95 -22.99 39.04
C LEU A 7 39.62 -21.83 39.81
N PHE A 8 39.04 -20.62 39.70
CA PHE A 8 38.93 -19.50 40.71
C PHE A 8 40.22 -18.79 41.20
N ASP A 9 40.23 -17.50 41.56
CA ASP A 9 39.28 -16.67 42.35
C ASP A 9 39.61 -15.14 42.19
N PRO A 10 38.73 -14.18 42.60
CA PRO A 10 38.55 -12.84 42.04
C PRO A 10 38.80 -11.66 43.03
N LYS A 11 38.41 -10.44 42.60
CA LYS A 11 38.07 -9.15 43.28
C LYS A 11 38.69 -7.98 42.49
N SER A 12 38.05 -6.86 42.20
CA SER A 12 36.89 -6.17 42.79
C SER A 12 36.44 -5.00 41.87
N ASP A 13 35.12 -4.76 41.82
CA ASP A 13 34.39 -3.46 41.83
C ASP A 13 34.73 -2.35 40.82
N LEU A 14 33.84 -1.51 40.27
CA LEU A 14 32.40 -1.25 40.31
C LEU A 14 32.13 -0.17 39.23
N CYS A 15 30.85 -0.01 38.84
CA CYS A 15 30.23 1.08 38.06
C CYS A 15 30.05 0.93 36.53
N GLN A 16 28.75 0.79 36.21
CA GLN A 16 27.99 1.01 34.97
C GLN A 16 28.47 2.28 34.22
N THR A 17 28.43 2.37 32.89
CA THR A 17 27.22 2.49 32.06
C THR A 17 27.40 1.94 30.63
N SER A 18 26.27 1.50 30.08
CA SER A 18 26.03 0.98 28.74
C SER A 18 26.22 1.99 27.61
N ASN A 19 26.87 1.57 26.51
CA ASN A 19 26.61 2.07 25.16
C ASN A 19 27.01 0.99 24.13
N PRO A 20 26.08 0.30 23.45
CA PRO A 20 26.42 -0.68 22.43
C PRO A 20 26.29 -0.04 21.05
N PHE A 21 27.42 0.36 20.46
CA PHE A 21 27.52 0.55 19.00
C PHE A 21 28.93 0.13 18.60
N THR A 22 29.04 -1.12 18.14
CA THR A 22 30.01 -1.62 17.14
C THR A 22 29.89 -3.15 17.14
N GLY A 23 29.24 -3.68 16.10
CA GLY A 23 29.12 -5.12 15.93
C GLY A 23 27.98 -5.50 15.00
N ILE A 24 28.13 -5.19 13.70
CA ILE A 24 27.52 -6.03 12.67
C ILE A 24 28.65 -6.38 11.70
N ALA A 25 28.97 -7.67 11.75
CA ALA A 25 29.88 -8.33 10.85
C ALA A 25 29.27 -8.35 9.44
N SER A 26 30.13 -8.08 8.47
CA SER A 26 30.01 -8.56 7.10
C SER A 26 29.64 -10.05 7.07
N SER A 27 28.60 -10.42 6.32
CA SER A 27 28.35 -11.82 5.97
C SER A 27 29.50 -12.33 5.08
N PRO A 28 29.90 -13.61 5.19
CA PRO A 28 31.00 -14.15 4.42
C PRO A 28 30.49 -14.87 3.16
N PHE A 29 30.27 -14.14 2.08
CA PHE A 29 30.24 -14.72 0.72
C PHE A 29 30.89 -13.76 -0.27
N SER A 30 32.17 -13.43 -0.02
CA SER A 30 33.02 -12.78 -1.04
C SER A 30 34.51 -12.97 -0.76
N GLU A 31 34.98 -14.15 -0.38
CA GLU A 31 36.43 -14.46 -0.38
C GLU A 31 36.69 -15.91 -0.80
N GLU A 32 36.49 -16.22 -2.09
CA GLU A 32 37.28 -17.28 -2.73
C GLU A 32 37.37 -17.10 -4.26
N PHE A 33 37.89 -15.98 -4.77
CA PHE A 33 38.43 -15.92 -6.14
C PHE A 33 39.34 -14.68 -6.34
N ALA A 34 40.63 -14.83 -6.06
CA ALA A 34 41.67 -13.90 -6.55
C ALA A 34 42.94 -14.67 -6.92
N GLY A 35 42.87 -15.41 -8.02
CA GLY A 35 44.03 -15.90 -8.76
C GLY A 35 44.21 -15.08 -10.03
N ALA A 36 45.26 -14.25 -10.05
CA ALA A 36 45.83 -13.51 -11.19
C ALA A 36 45.12 -12.22 -11.64
N ILE A 37 45.73 -11.06 -11.35
CA ILE A 37 46.57 -10.29 -12.29
C ILE A 37 47.24 -9.15 -11.51
N ALA A 38 48.56 -9.10 -11.60
CA ALA A 38 49.40 -8.05 -11.04
C ALA A 38 49.54 -6.89 -12.04
N ALA A 39 49.36 -5.65 -11.58
CA ALA A 39 50.17 -4.48 -11.94
C ALA A 39 49.64 -3.26 -11.16
N GLY A 40 50.49 -2.67 -10.32
CA GLY A 40 50.07 -1.71 -9.31
C GLY A 40 50.06 -0.25 -9.74
N VAL A 41 49.60 0.60 -8.81
CA VAL A 41 50.00 2.00 -8.63
C VAL A 41 49.87 2.34 -7.15
N HIS A 42 50.87 3.06 -6.63
CA HIS A 42 51.04 3.52 -5.26
C HIS A 42 49.89 4.38 -4.70
N LEU A 43 49.48 4.10 -3.46
CA LEU A 43 48.75 5.04 -2.60
C LEU A 43 49.75 5.80 -1.71
N HIS A 44 49.60 7.12 -1.66
CA HIS A 44 50.17 8.00 -0.63
C HIS A 44 49.07 8.26 0.41
N GLN A 45 49.35 7.93 1.68
CA GLN A 45 48.65 8.54 2.82
C GLN A 45 49.33 9.86 3.20
N PRO A 46 48.65 10.74 3.95
CA PRO A 46 48.94 10.76 5.39
C PRO A 46 47.72 11.00 6.31
N SER A 47 47.72 10.23 7.40
CA SER A 47 47.80 10.63 8.82
C SER A 47 46.91 11.74 9.41
N ALA A 48 46.30 11.34 10.53
CA ALA A 48 45.45 12.04 11.49
C ALA A 48 46.10 13.20 12.29
N LEU A 49 45.24 13.96 13.00
CA LEU A 49 45.33 14.64 14.32
C LEU A 49 44.29 15.80 14.34
N GLN A 50 43.59 16.23 15.38
CA GLN A 50 43.26 15.78 16.74
C GLN A 50 42.19 16.77 17.27
N ASN A 51 41.32 16.30 18.16
CA ASN A 51 40.27 16.97 18.96
C ASN A 51 40.45 18.46 19.34
N SER A 52 39.33 19.21 19.36
CA SER A 52 38.91 20.03 20.52
C SER A 52 37.49 20.64 20.43
N GLU A 53 36.70 20.28 21.44
CA GLU A 53 35.76 21.09 22.25
C GLU A 53 34.56 21.87 21.65
N CYS A 54 33.39 21.55 22.21
CA CYS A 54 32.15 22.31 22.15
C CYS A 54 32.24 23.65 22.90
N ILE A 55 31.92 24.74 22.21
CA ILE A 55 31.46 26.01 22.79
C ILE A 55 30.34 26.56 21.89
N LEU A 56 29.14 26.77 22.45
CA LEU A 56 28.20 27.77 21.96
C LEU A 56 28.42 29.04 22.80
N PRO A 57 28.42 30.25 22.18
CA PRO A 57 27.17 31.01 22.21
C PRO A 57 26.91 31.96 21.02
N GLU A 58 25.64 32.38 20.98
CA GLU A 58 25.08 33.66 20.52
C GLU A 58 24.93 33.98 19.02
N LEU A 59 23.65 34.10 18.64
CA LEU A 59 23.12 34.74 17.44
C LEU A 59 23.26 36.26 17.55
N SER A 60 23.77 36.91 16.49
CA SER A 60 23.54 38.33 16.24
C SER A 60 22.76 38.53 14.94
N HIS A 61 21.73 39.38 15.03
CA HIS A 61 20.95 39.90 13.92
C HIS A 61 21.71 41.03 13.23
N GLN A 62 21.73 41.06 11.90
CA GLN A 62 21.60 42.28 11.08
C GLN A 62 21.37 41.95 9.59
N ASP A 63 20.11 42.15 9.17
CA ASP A 63 19.62 42.88 7.97
C ASP A 63 20.17 42.54 6.57
N LEU A 64 19.38 41.91 5.68
CA LEU A 64 18.34 42.47 4.77
C LEU A 64 18.86 42.98 3.41
N ALA A 65 18.14 42.52 2.37
CA ALA A 65 18.04 42.98 0.98
C ALA A 65 19.08 42.47 -0.05
N ILE A 66 18.59 41.76 -1.09
CA ILE A 66 18.39 42.31 -2.45
C ILE A 66 17.48 41.34 -3.24
N LEU A 67 16.51 41.92 -3.94
CA LEU A 67 15.50 41.30 -4.78
C LEU A 67 15.54 42.07 -6.11
N GLU A 68 15.96 41.41 -7.19
CA GLU A 68 15.92 41.80 -8.61
C GLU A 68 16.25 40.48 -9.34
N ASP A 69 15.62 39.99 -10.41
CA ASP A 69 14.80 40.57 -11.48
C ASP A 69 14.11 39.37 -12.19
N PHE A 70 13.28 39.65 -13.20
CA PHE A 70 12.53 38.77 -14.12
C PHE A 70 11.01 38.83 -13.99
N THR A 71 10.47 39.90 -14.57
CA THR A 71 9.18 39.85 -15.27
C THR A 71 9.41 39.86 -16.78
N GLY A 72 8.60 39.10 -17.51
CA GLY A 72 8.45 39.28 -18.95
C GLY A 72 7.80 38.10 -19.65
N TYR A 73 6.47 38.11 -19.83
CA TYR A 73 5.85 37.99 -21.17
C TYR A 73 4.31 38.13 -21.12
N PHE A 74 3.82 38.98 -22.03
CA PHE A 74 2.47 39.22 -22.56
C PHE A 74 1.46 40.18 -21.84
N PRO A 75 0.94 41.21 -22.56
CA PRO A 75 0.12 42.28 -22.01
C PRO A 75 -1.38 42.12 -22.30
N GLY A 76 -2.19 42.81 -21.47
CA GLY A 76 -3.43 43.44 -21.92
C GLY A 76 -4.73 42.87 -21.37
N PHE A 77 -5.18 43.38 -20.22
CA PHE A 77 -6.57 43.82 -20.03
C PHE A 77 -6.61 44.81 -18.85
N SER A 78 -6.99 46.05 -19.16
CA SER A 78 -7.29 47.10 -18.21
C SER A 78 -8.69 46.89 -17.65
N ARG A 79 -8.82 46.82 -16.32
CA ARG A 79 -9.99 47.31 -15.53
C ARG A 79 -9.61 47.34 -14.05
N GLN A 80 -9.93 48.45 -13.39
CA GLN A 80 -9.63 48.73 -11.98
C GLN A 80 -10.34 47.78 -11.00
N PRO A 81 -9.78 47.49 -9.82
CA PRO A 81 -10.47 46.77 -8.75
C PRO A 81 -11.24 47.73 -7.84
N GLN A 82 -12.54 47.50 -7.70
CA GLN A 82 -13.34 47.97 -6.56
C GLN A 82 -13.03 47.07 -5.34
N GLN A 83 -12.79 47.70 -4.19
CA GLN A 83 -12.66 47.03 -2.89
C GLN A 83 -13.95 46.30 -2.49
N PRO A 84 -13.84 45.12 -1.85
CA PRO A 84 -14.85 44.64 -0.91
C PRO A 84 -14.35 44.77 0.53
N THR A 85 -15.18 45.40 1.36
CA THR A 85 -15.12 45.41 2.82
C THR A 85 -15.65 44.08 3.35
N ASP A 86 -14.78 43.22 3.90
CA ASP A 86 -15.18 42.05 4.68
C ASP A 86 -14.30 41.93 5.96
N PRO A 87 -14.86 41.96 7.18
CA PRO A 87 -14.12 41.87 8.44
C PRO A 87 -13.41 40.52 8.70
N LEU A 88 -13.67 39.46 7.92
CA LEU A 88 -13.05 38.15 8.15
C LEU A 88 -11.62 38.01 7.59
N ALA A 89 -11.18 38.94 6.73
CA ALA A 89 -9.82 38.95 6.19
C ALA A 89 -8.75 39.52 7.15
N THR A 90 -9.16 40.15 8.26
CA THR A 90 -8.22 40.76 9.24
C THR A 90 -7.81 39.79 10.34
N LEU A 91 -8.51 38.66 10.52
CA LEU A 91 -8.17 37.65 11.53
C LEU A 91 -7.07 36.67 11.04
N TRP A 92 -6.94 36.47 9.72
CA TRP A 92 -5.97 35.56 9.11
C TRP A 92 -4.54 36.10 9.04
N VAL A 93 -4.36 37.43 9.01
CA VAL A 93 -3.01 38.05 8.95
C VAL A 93 -2.31 38.05 10.32
N GLN A 94 -3.06 37.91 11.43
CA GLN A 94 -2.47 37.87 12.77
C GLN A 94 -2.09 36.46 13.26
N MET A 95 -2.57 35.38 12.62
CA MET A 95 -2.14 34.01 12.96
C MET A 95 -0.80 33.61 12.33
N ILE A 96 -0.36 34.27 11.25
CA ILE A 96 0.87 33.95 10.52
C ILE A 96 2.13 34.61 11.15
N GLN A 97 1.99 35.49 12.15
CA GLN A 97 3.12 36.26 12.71
C GLN A 97 3.57 35.87 14.14
N GLY A 98 3.23 34.66 14.61
CA GLY A 98 4.00 33.98 15.68
C GLY A 98 4.33 34.80 16.92
N ARG A 99 3.34 35.45 17.55
CA ARG A 99 3.51 36.11 18.86
C ARG A 99 2.33 35.85 19.77
N MET A 100 2.47 34.93 20.71
CA MET A 100 2.11 35.16 22.12
C MET A 100 2.70 34.06 23.01
N THR A 101 3.39 34.52 24.06
CA THR A 101 4.04 33.76 25.13
C THR A 101 3.01 33.20 26.12
N GLN A 102 3.20 31.95 26.56
CA GLN A 102 2.53 31.37 27.73
C GLN A 102 2.87 32.13 29.02
N PRO A 103 2.00 32.05 30.04
CA PRO A 103 2.47 31.83 31.39
C PRO A 103 1.91 30.52 32.00
N ALA A 104 2.78 29.82 32.72
CA ALA A 104 2.49 28.61 33.48
C ALA A 104 1.78 28.92 34.81
N SER A 105 0.81 28.09 35.20
CA SER A 105 0.80 27.35 36.49
C SER A 105 -0.48 26.50 36.63
N LEU A 106 -0.29 25.36 37.30
CA LEU A 106 -1.17 24.19 37.44
C LEU A 106 -2.31 24.37 38.46
N ALA A 107 -3.46 23.70 38.26
CA ALA A 107 -3.97 22.59 39.10
C ALA A 107 -5.44 22.22 38.82
N GLU A 108 -5.65 20.91 38.61
CA GLU A 108 -6.80 20.02 38.94
C GLU A 108 -8.28 20.47 38.79
N GLY A 109 -9.07 19.61 38.11
CA GLY A 109 -10.46 19.30 38.52
C GLY A 109 -11.56 19.53 37.49
N ASP A 110 -12.12 18.43 36.98
CA ASP A 110 -13.52 18.22 36.56
C ASP A 110 -14.10 18.78 35.23
N SER A 111 -14.39 17.82 34.34
CA SER A 111 -15.64 17.61 33.58
C SER A 111 -16.20 18.73 32.68
N LEU A 112 -16.00 18.59 31.38
CA LEU A 112 -16.77 19.28 30.32
C LEU A 112 -18.10 18.55 30.06
N THR A 113 -19.21 19.14 30.51
CA THR A 113 -20.56 18.81 30.06
C THR A 113 -21.30 20.12 29.70
N ASP A 114 -22.04 20.06 28.60
CA ASP A 114 -23.06 21.00 28.13
C ASP A 114 -22.67 22.41 27.66
N TYR A 115 -22.71 22.59 26.33
CA TYR A 115 -23.04 23.87 25.70
C TYR A 115 -24.07 23.65 24.58
N HIS A 116 -25.36 23.75 24.95
CA HIS A 116 -26.44 24.11 24.03
C HIS A 116 -27.32 25.17 24.71
N GLN A 117 -27.71 26.17 23.91
CA GLN A 117 -28.73 27.20 24.14
C GLN A 117 -28.36 28.44 24.97
N VAL A 118 -28.27 29.59 24.27
CA VAL A 118 -28.72 30.88 24.80
C VAL A 118 -29.63 31.53 23.76
N LEU A 119 -30.90 31.68 24.14
CA LEU A 119 -31.97 32.37 23.42
C LEU A 119 -32.10 33.83 23.92
N SER A 120 -32.31 34.73 22.95
CA SER A 120 -33.22 35.88 22.94
C SER A 120 -33.32 36.86 24.13
N VAL A 121 -32.96 38.12 23.88
CA VAL A 121 -33.62 39.34 24.42
C VAL A 121 -33.52 40.40 23.32
N SER A 122 -34.57 40.94 22.71
CA SER A 122 -35.27 42.13 23.19
C SER A 122 -36.13 42.69 22.05
N ARG A 123 -37.42 42.97 22.31
CA ARG A 123 -38.06 44.25 21.98
C ARG A 123 -39.50 44.24 22.46
N ASP A 124 -39.74 45.05 23.48
CA ASP A 124 -41.07 45.46 23.90
C ASP A 124 -41.09 46.97 24.08
N ARG A 125 -42.15 47.59 23.57
CA ARG A 125 -42.80 48.87 23.92
C ARG A 125 -43.19 49.67 22.68
N LEU A 126 -44.50 49.79 22.43
CA LEU A 126 -45.23 51.07 22.42
C LEU A 126 -46.76 50.85 22.24
N THR A 127 -47.54 51.59 23.04
CA THR A 127 -49.02 51.81 23.02
C THR A 127 -49.90 50.64 23.50
N GLY A 128 -50.96 50.75 24.31
CA GLY A 128 -51.70 51.89 24.89
C GLY A 128 -53.22 51.62 24.81
N ASN A 129 -53.85 51.28 25.96
CA ASN A 129 -55.30 51.28 26.30
C ASN A 129 -56.30 50.39 25.51
N HIS A 130 -56.95 49.43 26.20
CA HIS A 130 -58.36 49.47 26.70
C HIS A 130 -58.85 48.04 27.01
N GLU A 131 -59.51 47.84 28.15
CA GLU A 131 -60.13 46.58 28.58
C GLU A 131 -61.43 46.28 27.80
N ASP A 132 -61.60 45.04 27.33
CA ASP A 132 -62.88 44.31 27.19
C ASP A 132 -62.62 42.79 27.14
N PRO A 133 -63.19 41.95 28.03
CA PRO A 133 -62.98 40.51 28.00
C PRO A 133 -64.07 39.80 27.16
N SER A 134 -63.66 38.71 26.50
CA SER A 134 -64.47 37.67 25.86
C SER A 134 -64.80 37.80 24.36
N HIS A 135 -63.78 37.73 23.50
CA HIS A 135 -63.88 37.10 22.18
C HIS A 135 -62.66 36.19 21.97
N SER A 136 -62.88 34.91 21.68
CA SER A 136 -61.83 33.97 21.26
C SER A 136 -61.26 34.39 19.91
N PRO A 137 -59.92 34.50 19.74
CA PRO A 137 -59.33 34.60 18.42
C PRO A 137 -58.86 33.21 17.95
N SER A 138 -59.46 32.75 16.87
CA SER A 138 -58.89 31.76 15.95
C SER A 138 -57.54 32.25 15.43
N THR A 139 -56.51 31.41 15.48
CA THR A 139 -55.18 31.65 14.92
C THR A 139 -55.24 31.83 13.39
N PRO A 140 -54.52 32.81 12.80
CA PRO A 140 -54.41 32.91 11.35
C PRO A 140 -53.43 31.86 10.82
N ASN A 141 -53.82 31.17 9.74
CA ASN A 141 -52.96 30.27 8.97
C ASN A 141 -51.73 31.01 8.46
N LEU A 142 -50.54 30.59 8.93
CA LEU A 142 -49.26 30.89 8.30
C LEU A 142 -49.18 30.14 6.97
N ILE A 143 -49.01 30.93 5.91
CA ILE A 143 -48.83 30.46 4.54
C ILE A 143 -47.46 29.76 4.49
N GLY A 144 -47.46 28.44 4.34
CA GLY A 144 -46.24 27.64 4.27
C GLY A 144 -45.43 28.02 3.04
N PHE A 145 -44.13 28.26 3.24
CA PHE A 145 -43.15 28.23 2.15
C PHE A 145 -43.15 26.80 1.58
N PRO A 146 -43.15 26.63 0.24
CA PRO A 146 -43.02 25.30 -0.33
C PRO A 146 -41.68 24.71 0.13
N GLU A 147 -41.77 23.50 0.68
CA GLU A 147 -40.63 22.63 0.93
C GLU A 147 -39.79 22.55 -0.35
N PRO A 148 -38.45 22.69 -0.28
CA PRO A 148 -37.62 22.49 -1.45
C PRO A 148 -37.95 21.12 -2.05
N PRO A 149 -38.05 21.02 -3.39
CA PRO A 149 -38.41 19.76 -4.02
C PRO A 149 -37.48 18.67 -3.52
N ALA A 150 -38.05 17.54 -3.08
CA ALA A 150 -37.29 16.37 -2.72
C ALA A 150 -36.27 16.11 -3.83
N GLU A 151 -34.99 16.05 -3.46
CA GLU A 151 -33.96 15.59 -4.38
C GLU A 151 -34.45 14.25 -4.94
N THR A 152 -34.57 14.18 -6.26
CA THR A 152 -34.86 12.92 -6.93
C THR A 152 -33.86 11.89 -6.41
N PRO A 153 -34.30 10.73 -5.88
CA PRO A 153 -33.37 9.75 -5.34
C PRO A 153 -32.37 9.41 -6.45
N GLU A 154 -31.10 9.68 -6.20
CA GLU A 154 -30.01 9.20 -7.03
C GLU A 154 -30.27 7.70 -7.30
N PRO A 155 -30.13 7.23 -8.55
CA PRO A 155 -30.37 5.83 -8.85
C PRO A 155 -29.52 4.98 -7.91
N THR A 156 -30.15 4.07 -7.17
CA THR A 156 -29.43 3.12 -6.34
C THR A 156 -28.43 2.40 -7.25
N PRO A 157 -27.12 2.46 -6.96
CA PRO A 157 -26.11 1.75 -7.75
C PRO A 157 -26.53 0.30 -7.97
N GLY A 158 -26.22 -0.24 -9.14
CA GLY A 158 -26.57 -1.63 -9.41
C GLY A 158 -25.74 -2.57 -8.54
N ASN A 159 -26.31 -3.69 -8.11
CA ASN A 159 -25.67 -4.65 -7.20
C ASN A 159 -24.95 -5.79 -7.95
N THR A 160 -24.79 -5.65 -9.27
CA THR A 160 -24.11 -6.61 -10.15
C THR A 160 -23.38 -5.86 -11.27
N ILE A 161 -22.37 -6.48 -11.88
CA ILE A 161 -21.68 -5.96 -13.07
C ILE A 161 -22.68 -5.63 -14.20
N ALA A 162 -23.67 -6.50 -14.43
CA ALA A 162 -24.67 -6.32 -15.47
C ALA A 162 -25.54 -5.06 -15.24
N THR A 163 -25.83 -4.75 -13.98
CA THR A 163 -26.63 -3.59 -13.56
C THR A 163 -25.79 -2.36 -13.25
N ALA A 164 -24.46 -2.42 -13.42
CA ALA A 164 -23.55 -1.33 -13.08
C ALA A 164 -23.97 0.00 -13.72
N ILE A 165 -24.02 1.06 -12.92
CA ILE A 165 -24.45 2.38 -13.38
C ILE A 165 -23.35 3.00 -14.26
N PRO A 166 -23.67 3.43 -15.50
CA PRO A 166 -22.73 4.20 -16.31
C PRO A 166 -22.42 5.54 -15.63
N ILE A 167 -21.14 5.86 -15.44
CA ILE A 167 -20.68 7.14 -14.86
C ILE A 167 -19.84 7.93 -15.85
N THR A 168 -19.85 9.26 -15.72
CA THR A 168 -18.90 10.14 -16.41
C THR A 168 -17.62 10.28 -15.58
N ILE A 169 -16.47 10.21 -16.25
CA ILE A 169 -15.16 10.35 -15.61
C ILE A 169 -14.60 11.75 -15.88
N ALA A 170 -14.06 12.42 -14.86
CA ALA A 170 -13.42 13.73 -15.06
C ALA A 170 -12.25 13.61 -16.03
N GLY A 171 -12.16 14.51 -17.02
CA GLY A 171 -11.05 14.51 -17.99
C GLY A 171 -11.20 13.55 -19.18
N LEU A 172 -12.28 12.76 -19.23
CA LEU A 172 -12.64 11.97 -20.41
C LEU A 172 -13.49 12.82 -21.37
N GLU A 173 -12.97 13.13 -22.56
CA GLU A 173 -13.79 13.71 -23.63
C GLU A 173 -14.65 12.60 -24.25
N THR A 174 -15.94 12.53 -23.90
CA THR A 174 -16.82 11.48 -24.43
C THR A 174 -17.32 11.86 -25.83
N SER A 175 -17.25 10.94 -26.79
CA SER A 175 -17.93 11.08 -28.09
C SER A 175 -19.46 11.03 -27.98
N ASP A 176 -19.97 10.52 -26.84
CA ASP A 176 -21.38 10.48 -26.52
C ASP A 176 -21.88 11.86 -26.07
N ARG A 177 -22.62 12.55 -26.93
CA ARG A 177 -23.08 13.93 -26.70
C ARG A 177 -24.02 14.06 -25.49
N ALA A 178 -24.61 12.97 -25.00
CA ALA A 178 -25.45 12.98 -23.81
C ALA A 178 -24.63 13.05 -22.51
N LEU A 179 -23.43 12.47 -22.49
CA LEU A 179 -22.51 12.45 -21.34
C LEU A 179 -21.50 13.61 -21.37
N ALA A 180 -21.15 14.11 -22.56
CA ALA A 180 -20.17 15.19 -22.76
C ALA A 180 -20.57 16.55 -22.13
N PHE A 181 -21.85 16.72 -21.77
CA PHE A 181 -22.37 17.94 -21.15
C PHE A 181 -22.68 17.79 -19.65
N GLN A 182 -22.42 16.62 -19.06
CA GLN A 182 -22.56 16.45 -17.63
C GLN A 182 -21.23 16.79 -16.95
N PRO A 183 -21.23 17.61 -15.88
CA PRO A 183 -20.03 17.77 -15.07
C PRO A 183 -19.57 16.39 -14.56
N PRO A 184 -18.28 16.20 -14.25
CA PRO A 184 -17.81 14.97 -13.65
C PRO A 184 -18.71 14.61 -12.47
N GLN A 185 -19.31 13.42 -12.50
CA GLN A 185 -20.30 13.07 -11.51
C GLN A 185 -19.58 12.75 -10.20
N ARG A 186 -19.70 13.65 -9.22
CA ARG A 186 -19.49 13.31 -7.82
C ARG A 186 -20.63 12.38 -7.45
N VAL A 187 -20.34 11.08 -7.28
CA VAL A 187 -21.37 10.10 -6.93
C VAL A 187 -21.41 9.94 -5.42
N VAL A 188 -22.59 10.05 -4.84
CA VAL A 188 -22.81 9.74 -3.41
C VAL A 188 -23.54 8.40 -3.34
N GLY A 189 -23.06 7.51 -2.48
CA GLY A 189 -23.65 6.18 -2.33
C GLY A 189 -23.61 5.68 -0.89
N GLN A 190 -24.18 4.49 -0.69
CA GLN A 190 -24.21 3.80 0.58
C GLN A 190 -24.19 2.29 0.36
N VAL A 191 -23.21 1.64 0.98
CA VAL A 191 -23.17 0.19 1.15
C VAL A 191 -23.60 -0.19 2.57
N SER A 192 -24.21 -1.36 2.72
CA SER A 192 -24.76 -1.89 3.98
C SER A 192 -25.04 -3.39 3.90
N ALA A 193 -25.43 -4.03 5.00
CA ALA A 193 -25.81 -5.44 4.98
C ALA A 193 -26.94 -5.80 3.99
N SER A 194 -27.88 -4.89 3.73
CA SER A 194 -28.95 -5.11 2.73
C SER A 194 -28.58 -4.70 1.31
N ASN A 195 -27.50 -3.92 1.15
CA ASN A 195 -26.96 -3.48 -0.12
C ASN A 195 -25.42 -3.50 -0.04
N PRO A 196 -24.79 -4.68 -0.09
CA PRO A 196 -23.38 -4.80 0.26
C PRO A 196 -22.44 -4.22 -0.80
N GLU A 197 -22.91 -4.04 -2.03
CA GLU A 197 -22.08 -3.73 -3.17
C GLU A 197 -22.79 -2.76 -4.11
N ASP A 198 -22.05 -1.74 -4.52
CA ASP A 198 -22.46 -0.75 -5.51
C ASP A 198 -21.51 -0.81 -6.72
N PHE A 199 -22.05 -1.01 -7.93
CA PHE A 199 -21.27 -1.13 -9.15
C PHE A 199 -21.47 0.06 -10.10
N TYR A 200 -20.35 0.55 -10.63
CA TYR A 200 -20.28 1.65 -11.60
C TYR A 200 -19.47 1.24 -12.83
N ARG A 201 -19.86 1.66 -14.02
CA ARG A 201 -19.17 1.29 -15.28
C ARG A 201 -18.75 2.52 -16.06
N PHE A 202 -17.57 2.45 -16.67
CA PHE A 202 -17.07 3.45 -17.59
C PHE A 202 -16.34 2.78 -18.77
N THR A 203 -16.02 3.55 -19.81
CA THR A 203 -15.31 3.05 -20.99
C THR A 203 -14.28 4.06 -21.46
N LEU A 204 -13.09 3.57 -21.79
CA LEU A 204 -11.96 4.34 -22.28
C LEU A 204 -11.71 4.01 -23.75
N ASP A 205 -11.46 5.04 -24.57
CA ASP A 205 -11.17 4.91 -26.00
C ASP A 205 -9.67 4.97 -26.33
N ARG A 206 -8.85 5.29 -25.33
CA ARG A 206 -7.40 5.50 -25.42
C ARG A 206 -6.74 5.13 -24.08
N PRO A 207 -5.44 4.79 -24.08
CA PRO A 207 -4.75 4.52 -22.83
C PRO A 207 -4.55 5.79 -21.98
N GLY A 208 -4.42 5.62 -20.68
CA GLY A 208 -4.12 6.72 -19.76
C GLY A 208 -4.17 6.35 -18.28
N ILE A 209 -3.96 7.35 -17.44
CA ILE A 209 -3.95 7.21 -15.99
C ILE A 209 -5.37 7.44 -15.48
N PHE A 210 -5.93 6.41 -14.86
CA PHE A 210 -7.20 6.47 -14.17
C PHE A 210 -6.96 6.60 -12.66
N THR A 211 -7.72 7.46 -12.00
CA THR A 211 -7.78 7.51 -10.54
C THR A 211 -9.23 7.45 -10.05
N ALA A 212 -9.43 6.82 -8.91
CA ALA A 212 -10.69 6.82 -8.19
C ALA A 212 -10.45 6.93 -6.69
N GLU A 213 -11.30 7.67 -6.00
CA GLU A 213 -11.22 7.88 -4.55
C GLU A 213 -12.59 7.65 -3.92
N LEU A 214 -12.62 6.86 -2.85
CA LEU A 214 -13.78 6.69 -1.99
C LEU A 214 -13.55 7.53 -0.73
N THR A 215 -14.32 8.61 -0.58
CA THR A 215 -14.11 9.63 0.48
C THR A 215 -15.36 9.85 1.32
N ASN A 216 -15.22 10.58 2.43
CA ASN A 216 -16.32 10.87 3.36
C ASN A 216 -16.98 9.60 3.90
N LEU A 217 -16.16 8.57 4.15
CA LEU A 217 -16.61 7.29 4.66
C LEU A 217 -17.16 7.43 6.08
N THR A 218 -18.38 6.91 6.31
CA THR A 218 -18.97 6.84 7.67
C THR A 218 -18.74 5.49 8.36
N GLY A 219 -18.18 4.53 7.62
CA GLY A 219 -17.89 3.16 8.03
C GLY A 219 -16.81 2.58 7.13
N ASP A 220 -16.53 1.29 7.29
CA ASP A 220 -15.49 0.59 6.53
C ASP A 220 -16.07 0.06 5.19
N ALA A 221 -15.55 0.56 4.08
CA ALA A 221 -15.91 0.11 2.75
C ALA A 221 -14.70 0.18 1.82
N ASP A 222 -14.55 -0.84 0.99
CA ASP A 222 -13.44 -0.96 0.06
C ASP A 222 -13.84 -0.48 -1.34
N LEU A 223 -12.84 -0.08 -2.13
CA LEU A 223 -12.98 0.24 -3.55
C LEU A 223 -12.13 -0.72 -4.39
N ARG A 224 -12.73 -1.29 -5.44
CA ARG A 224 -12.06 -2.16 -6.40
C ARG A 224 -12.25 -1.67 -7.82
N LEU A 225 -11.20 -1.77 -8.63
CA LEU A 225 -11.27 -1.62 -10.08
C LEU A 225 -11.25 -3.01 -10.72
N VAL A 226 -12.22 -3.25 -11.59
CA VAL A 226 -12.51 -4.57 -12.16
C VAL A 226 -12.54 -4.48 -13.69
N ARG A 227 -11.99 -5.51 -14.33
CA ARG A 227 -12.20 -5.79 -15.75
C ARG A 227 -12.60 -7.25 -15.89
N GLU A 228 -13.79 -7.46 -16.43
CA GLU A 228 -14.28 -8.80 -16.73
C GLU A 228 -13.73 -9.24 -18.09
N PHE A 229 -13.12 -10.42 -18.12
CA PHE A 229 -12.43 -10.92 -19.31
C PHE A 229 -13.22 -12.01 -20.04
N ASN A 230 -14.11 -12.72 -19.34
CA ASN A 230 -14.77 -13.92 -19.87
C ASN A 230 -16.26 -13.73 -20.26
N GLY A 231 -16.86 -12.57 -20.01
CA GLY A 231 -18.25 -12.27 -20.41
C GLY A 231 -19.35 -12.88 -19.52
N ASN A 232 -19.04 -13.43 -18.33
CA ASN A 232 -20.01 -14.11 -17.48
C ASN A 232 -20.78 -13.19 -16.50
N GLY A 233 -20.39 -11.93 -16.36
CA GLY A 233 -21.03 -10.94 -15.49
C GLY A 233 -20.82 -11.13 -13.98
N ILE A 234 -19.84 -11.94 -13.55
CA ILE A 234 -19.41 -12.09 -12.16
C ILE A 234 -17.93 -11.71 -12.03
N ILE A 235 -17.48 -11.37 -10.81
CA ILE A 235 -16.05 -11.24 -10.51
C ILE A 235 -15.55 -12.61 -10.09
N ASP A 236 -14.72 -13.24 -10.90
CA ASP A 236 -14.20 -14.56 -10.60
C ASP A 236 -12.99 -14.53 -9.65
N PRO A 237 -12.87 -15.51 -8.72
CA PRO A 237 -11.66 -15.67 -7.92
C PRO A 237 -10.47 -16.02 -8.83
N VAL A 238 -9.27 -15.62 -8.43
CA VAL A 238 -8.04 -15.95 -9.16
C VAL A 238 -7.86 -17.46 -9.19
N ALA A 239 -7.84 -18.01 -10.41
CA ALA A 239 -7.68 -19.44 -10.67
C ALA A 239 -7.17 -19.65 -12.10
N ASP A 240 -6.44 -20.74 -12.32
CA ASP A 240 -6.06 -21.17 -13.67
C ASP A 240 -7.31 -21.72 -14.39
N ARG A 241 -7.92 -20.87 -15.22
CA ARG A 241 -9.17 -21.18 -15.94
C ARG A 241 -8.90 -21.90 -17.24
N ASN A 242 -7.70 -21.74 -17.79
CA ASN A 242 -7.33 -22.34 -19.07
C ASN A 242 -6.60 -23.70 -18.94
N GLY A 243 -6.26 -24.10 -17.72
CA GLY A 243 -5.70 -25.40 -17.36
C GLY A 243 -4.23 -25.56 -17.77
N ASN A 244 -3.48 -24.46 -17.91
CA ASN A 244 -2.06 -24.49 -18.26
C ASN A 244 -1.13 -24.61 -17.04
N GLY A 245 -1.68 -24.61 -15.83
CA GLY A 245 -0.97 -24.66 -14.56
C GLY A 245 -0.43 -23.31 -14.07
N MET A 246 -0.80 -22.19 -14.68
CA MET A 246 -0.27 -20.85 -14.35
C MET A 246 -1.42 -19.84 -14.25
N ILE A 247 -1.22 -18.77 -13.49
CA ILE A 247 -2.16 -17.65 -13.44
C ILE A 247 -1.74 -16.60 -14.48
N ASP A 248 -2.62 -16.37 -15.45
CA ASP A 248 -2.45 -15.38 -16.51
C ASP A 248 -3.07 -14.01 -16.15
N ASN A 249 -2.74 -12.95 -16.89
CA ASN A 249 -3.26 -11.60 -16.63
C ASN A 249 -4.78 -11.53 -16.74
N GLU A 250 -5.36 -12.27 -17.69
CA GLU A 250 -6.80 -12.35 -17.90
C GLU A 250 -7.52 -13.17 -16.81
N GLU A 251 -6.77 -13.84 -15.93
CA GLU A 251 -7.33 -14.63 -14.82
C GLU A 251 -7.46 -13.84 -13.52
N VAL A 252 -6.88 -12.62 -13.48
CA VAL A 252 -7.01 -11.64 -12.40
C VAL A 252 -7.97 -10.52 -12.84
N GLU A 253 -9.24 -10.60 -12.43
CA GLU A 253 -10.26 -9.65 -12.86
C GLU A 253 -10.29 -8.36 -12.03
N ILE A 254 -9.78 -8.39 -10.80
CA ILE A 254 -9.60 -7.21 -9.96
C ILE A 254 -8.22 -6.62 -10.27
N LEU A 255 -8.20 -5.53 -11.03
CA LEU A 255 -6.98 -4.89 -11.52
C LEU A 255 -6.31 -3.97 -10.50
N ALA A 256 -7.07 -3.47 -9.53
CA ALA A 256 -6.56 -2.67 -8.42
C ALA A 256 -7.50 -2.76 -7.22
N TRP A 257 -6.95 -3.12 -6.08
CA TRP A 257 -7.61 -3.13 -4.78
C TRP A 257 -6.56 -3.08 -3.69
N GLN A 258 -6.55 -2.02 -2.88
CA GLN A 258 -5.63 -1.86 -1.77
C GLN A 258 -6.36 -1.25 -0.57
N PRO A 259 -7.15 -2.05 0.16
CA PRO A 259 -8.12 -1.53 1.11
C PRO A 259 -7.43 -0.92 2.34
N ASN A 260 -7.95 0.19 2.83
CA ASN A 260 -7.73 0.64 4.20
C ASN A 260 -8.87 0.11 5.08
N ARG A 261 -8.72 0.30 6.39
CA ARG A 261 -9.66 -0.26 7.37
C ARG A 261 -10.21 0.84 8.24
N GLY A 262 -11.45 0.65 8.68
CA GLY A 262 -12.25 1.72 9.25
C GLY A 262 -12.64 2.77 8.19
N PRO A 263 -13.03 3.99 8.60
CA PRO A 263 -13.53 5.02 7.70
C PRO A 263 -12.42 5.81 7.00
N THR A 264 -11.29 5.17 6.68
CA THR A 264 -10.18 5.84 5.98
C THR A 264 -10.46 5.82 4.48
N ASP A 265 -10.16 6.93 3.81
CA ASP A 265 -10.40 7.06 2.37
C ASP A 265 -9.68 5.95 1.58
N GLU A 266 -10.37 5.44 0.55
CA GLU A 266 -9.80 4.49 -0.41
C GLU A 266 -9.30 5.23 -1.64
N SER A 267 -8.22 4.71 -2.24
CA SER A 267 -7.68 5.29 -3.47
C SER A 267 -7.21 4.22 -4.43
N ILE A 268 -7.48 4.46 -5.71
CA ILE A 268 -6.98 3.70 -6.84
C ILE A 268 -6.28 4.68 -7.77
N ARG A 269 -5.09 4.30 -8.20
CA ARG A 269 -4.43 4.81 -9.40
C ARG A 269 -4.12 3.60 -10.27
N GLN A 270 -4.44 3.66 -11.55
CA GLN A 270 -4.05 2.59 -12.47
C GLN A 270 -3.86 3.12 -13.88
N PHE A 271 -2.82 2.64 -14.56
CA PHE A 271 -2.69 2.87 -16.00
C PHE A 271 -3.56 1.86 -16.73
N LEU A 272 -4.49 2.36 -17.55
CA LEU A 272 -5.50 1.54 -18.22
C LEU A 272 -5.38 1.69 -19.73
N ASP A 273 -5.53 0.56 -20.41
CA ASP A 273 -5.73 0.49 -21.85
C ASP A 273 -7.17 0.85 -22.26
N PRO A 274 -7.45 1.05 -23.56
CA PRO A 274 -8.82 1.14 -24.04
C PRO A 274 -9.64 -0.10 -23.65
N GLY A 275 -10.84 0.13 -23.13
CA GLY A 275 -11.69 -0.94 -22.62
C GLY A 275 -12.84 -0.45 -21.77
N THR A 276 -13.70 -1.38 -21.39
CA THR A 276 -14.79 -1.15 -20.44
C THR A 276 -14.39 -1.69 -19.08
N TYR A 277 -14.59 -0.87 -18.05
CA TYR A 277 -14.15 -1.14 -16.70
C TYR A 277 -15.30 -0.92 -15.73
N THR A 278 -15.25 -1.61 -14.59
CA THR A 278 -16.22 -1.51 -13.52
C THR A 278 -15.53 -1.12 -12.23
N LEU A 279 -16.09 -0.18 -11.47
CA LEU A 279 -15.74 0.06 -10.08
C LEU A 279 -16.75 -0.65 -9.18
N GLN A 280 -16.27 -1.25 -8.11
CA GLN A 280 -17.09 -1.84 -7.06
C GLN A 280 -16.75 -1.13 -5.74
N ALA A 281 -17.74 -0.46 -5.14
CA ALA A 281 -17.67 -0.08 -3.73
C ALA A 281 -18.36 -1.18 -2.91
N ILE A 282 -17.71 -1.70 -1.88
CA ILE A 282 -18.19 -2.87 -1.11
C ILE A 282 -18.09 -2.63 0.40
N ALA A 283 -19.14 -2.96 1.14
CA ALA A 283 -19.14 -2.89 2.60
C ALA A 283 -18.19 -3.93 3.19
N PHE A 284 -17.21 -3.50 3.98
CA PHE A 284 -16.38 -4.43 4.74
C PHE A 284 -17.18 -5.04 5.89
N ASN A 285 -17.20 -6.38 5.97
CA ASN A 285 -17.97 -7.13 6.96
C ASN A 285 -19.46 -6.74 7.04
N HIS A 286 -20.06 -6.33 5.93
CA HIS A 286 -21.46 -5.89 5.84
C HIS A 286 -21.81 -4.67 6.71
N ASN A 287 -20.81 -3.94 7.21
CA ASN A 287 -21.04 -2.73 7.99
C ASN A 287 -21.51 -1.59 7.08
N PRO A 288 -22.48 -0.76 7.52
CA PRO A 288 -22.96 0.34 6.72
C PRO A 288 -21.89 1.43 6.58
N ALA A 289 -21.70 1.92 5.37
CA ALA A 289 -20.82 3.05 5.06
C ALA A 289 -21.43 3.90 3.96
N ASN A 290 -21.65 5.19 4.27
CA ASN A 290 -21.89 6.20 3.25
C ASN A 290 -20.56 6.61 2.65
N TYR A 291 -20.55 6.99 1.38
CA TYR A 291 -19.35 7.42 0.71
C TYR A 291 -19.61 8.44 -0.38
N THR A 292 -18.53 9.05 -0.85
CA THR A 292 -18.46 9.85 -2.07
C THR A 292 -17.38 9.27 -2.98
N LEU A 293 -17.78 8.86 -4.19
CA LEU A 293 -16.89 8.39 -5.23
C LEU A 293 -16.50 9.55 -6.16
N ASN A 294 -15.20 9.80 -6.27
CA ASN A 294 -14.61 10.73 -7.22
C ASN A 294 -13.75 9.95 -8.22
N THR A 295 -13.79 10.32 -9.49
CA THR A 295 -13.00 9.66 -10.55
C THR A 295 -12.37 10.67 -11.49
N GLN A 296 -11.17 10.35 -11.98
CA GLN A 296 -10.46 11.16 -12.96
C GLN A 296 -9.72 10.26 -13.95
N PHE A 297 -9.61 10.73 -15.18
CA PHE A 297 -8.83 10.11 -16.23
C PHE A 297 -7.97 11.15 -16.92
N THR A 298 -6.69 10.84 -17.08
CA THR A 298 -5.72 11.66 -17.81
C THR A 298 -5.13 10.81 -18.94
N PRO A 299 -5.49 11.09 -20.21
CA PRO A 299 -4.91 10.39 -21.35
C PRO A 299 -3.38 10.44 -21.32
N SER A 300 -2.73 9.30 -21.47
CA SER A 300 -1.27 9.19 -21.46
C SER A 300 -0.85 7.97 -22.28
N PRO A 301 0.21 8.07 -23.11
CA PRO A 301 0.72 6.92 -23.85
C PRO A 301 1.54 5.95 -22.98
N THR A 302 1.97 6.37 -21.80
CA THR A 302 2.84 5.60 -20.90
C THR A 302 2.50 5.86 -19.44
N ASP A 303 2.80 4.92 -18.55
CA ASP A 303 2.71 5.12 -17.11
C ASP A 303 4.02 5.72 -16.54
N PRO A 304 4.01 6.96 -16.01
CA PRO A 304 5.18 7.54 -15.35
C PRO A 304 5.56 6.86 -14.02
N GLN A 305 4.75 5.93 -13.52
CA GLN A 305 5.03 5.13 -12.32
C GLN A 305 4.92 3.62 -12.60
N ALA A 306 5.19 3.20 -13.85
CA ALA A 306 5.23 1.78 -14.19
C ALA A 306 6.19 1.01 -13.27
N PHE A 307 5.76 -0.15 -12.80
CA PHE A 307 6.60 -1.17 -12.18
C PHE A 307 6.80 -2.32 -13.18
N SER A 308 8.00 -2.90 -13.21
CA SER A 308 8.29 -4.08 -14.02
C SER A 308 9.52 -4.85 -13.53
N LEU A 309 9.58 -6.14 -13.85
CA LEU A 309 10.76 -6.98 -13.67
C LEU A 309 11.41 -7.24 -15.03
N GLU A 310 12.68 -6.86 -15.18
CA GLU A 310 13.48 -7.10 -16.38
C GLU A 310 14.37 -8.32 -16.16
N LEU A 311 14.03 -9.44 -16.80
CA LEU A 311 14.72 -10.72 -16.60
C LEU A 311 15.92 -10.86 -17.54
N ASN A 312 17.11 -11.00 -16.97
CA ASN A 312 18.35 -11.25 -17.68
C ASN A 312 18.84 -12.67 -17.40
N PHE A 313 18.80 -13.53 -18.41
CA PHE A 313 19.29 -14.90 -18.29
C PHE A 313 20.80 -14.94 -18.50
N GLY A 314 21.53 -15.20 -17.42
CA GLY A 314 22.99 -15.22 -17.35
C GLY A 314 23.58 -16.62 -17.43
N THR A 315 24.67 -16.82 -16.69
CA THR A 315 25.50 -18.03 -16.73
C THR A 315 24.69 -19.29 -16.41
N GLY A 316 24.96 -20.38 -17.13
CA GLY A 316 24.34 -21.69 -16.89
C GLY A 316 22.92 -21.84 -17.42
N THR A 317 22.25 -20.75 -17.80
CA THR A 317 20.84 -20.79 -18.25
C THR A 317 20.64 -21.37 -19.66
N ASP A 318 21.69 -21.75 -20.37
CA ASP A 318 21.61 -22.38 -21.71
C ASP A 318 20.77 -23.67 -21.72
N ILE A 319 20.64 -24.31 -20.57
CA ILE A 319 19.80 -25.50 -20.34
C ILE A 319 18.29 -25.19 -20.39
N LEU A 320 17.90 -23.92 -20.22
CA LEU A 320 16.50 -23.53 -20.18
C LEU A 320 15.90 -23.52 -21.58
N SER A 321 14.91 -24.38 -21.78
CA SER A 321 14.08 -24.38 -22.97
C SER A 321 13.29 -23.07 -23.11
N ALA A 322 12.73 -22.82 -24.29
CA ALA A 322 11.83 -21.68 -24.49
C ALA A 322 10.60 -21.74 -23.55
N SER A 323 10.11 -22.95 -23.24
CA SER A 323 8.99 -23.14 -22.33
C SER A 323 9.36 -22.84 -20.87
N HIS A 324 10.56 -23.20 -20.43
CA HIS A 324 11.03 -22.82 -19.08
C HIS A 324 11.15 -21.30 -18.96
N ARG A 325 11.73 -20.63 -19.96
CA ARG A 325 11.86 -19.17 -19.99
C ARG A 325 10.50 -18.47 -19.98
N GLN A 326 9.52 -19.03 -20.69
CA GLN A 326 8.14 -18.53 -20.66
C GLN A 326 7.49 -18.72 -19.28
N THR A 327 7.70 -19.87 -18.63
CA THR A 327 7.21 -20.14 -17.27
C THR A 327 7.78 -19.14 -16.26
N ILE A 328 9.09 -18.89 -16.34
CA ILE A 328 9.79 -17.89 -15.53
C ILE A 328 9.24 -16.47 -15.79
N ARG A 329 8.96 -16.12 -17.05
CA ARG A 329 8.32 -14.84 -17.39
C ARG A 329 6.91 -14.74 -16.80
N LYS A 330 6.12 -15.82 -16.84
CA LYS A 330 4.79 -15.86 -16.22
C LYS A 330 4.85 -15.67 -14.71
N ALA A 331 5.86 -16.23 -14.04
CA ALA A 331 6.09 -15.97 -12.62
C ALA A 331 6.43 -14.49 -12.34
N ALA A 332 7.21 -13.84 -13.22
CA ALA A 332 7.46 -12.41 -13.11
C ALA A 332 6.21 -11.56 -13.40
N ASP A 333 5.38 -11.95 -14.37
CA ASP A 333 4.07 -11.32 -14.62
C ASP A 333 3.18 -11.41 -13.37
N ARG A 334 3.25 -12.52 -12.63
CA ARG A 334 2.54 -12.67 -11.36
C ARG A 334 2.97 -11.65 -10.31
N ILE A 335 4.27 -11.35 -10.22
CA ILE A 335 4.78 -10.29 -9.33
C ILE A 335 4.27 -8.91 -9.76
N GLU A 336 4.23 -8.65 -11.07
CA GLU A 336 3.71 -7.40 -11.65
C GLU A 336 2.18 -7.26 -11.49
N GLN A 337 1.44 -8.36 -11.35
CA GLN A 337 0.03 -8.33 -10.96
C GLN A 337 -0.15 -7.95 -9.49
N MET A 338 0.77 -8.36 -8.61
CA MET A 338 0.73 -8.06 -7.18
C MET A 338 1.20 -6.63 -6.88
N ILE A 339 2.24 -6.14 -7.56
CA ILE A 339 2.79 -4.79 -7.40
C ILE A 339 2.41 -3.98 -8.64
N THR A 340 1.44 -3.08 -8.48
CA THR A 340 0.86 -2.39 -9.65
C THR A 340 1.62 -1.12 -10.03
N GLN A 341 2.40 -0.55 -9.11
CA GLN A 341 3.01 0.76 -9.29
C GLN A 341 4.36 0.89 -8.61
N SER A 342 5.21 1.69 -9.24
CA SER A 342 6.46 2.17 -8.66
C SER A 342 6.17 2.97 -7.38
N PRO A 343 6.90 2.71 -6.29
CA PRO A 343 6.82 3.51 -5.07
C PRO A 343 7.53 4.87 -5.24
N PHE A 344 8.16 5.10 -6.40
CA PHE A 344 8.78 6.35 -6.78
C PHE A 344 7.87 7.15 -7.73
N ASN A 345 8.10 8.46 -7.84
CA ASN A 345 7.43 9.31 -8.84
C ASN A 345 8.02 9.17 -10.26
N THR A 346 8.61 8.01 -10.54
CA THR A 346 9.27 7.64 -11.81
C THR A 346 9.07 6.15 -12.05
N PRO A 347 9.22 5.64 -13.29
CA PRO A 347 9.22 4.21 -13.54
C PRO A 347 10.28 3.49 -12.72
N HIS A 348 9.97 2.25 -12.36
CA HIS A 348 10.83 1.38 -11.59
C HIS A 348 10.86 -0.01 -12.23
N ALA A 349 11.87 -0.21 -13.05
CA ALA A 349 12.25 -1.53 -13.55
C ALA A 349 13.30 -2.13 -12.61
N ILE A 350 13.05 -3.33 -12.11
CA ILE A 350 14.05 -4.10 -11.37
C ILE A 350 14.73 -5.05 -12.34
N THR A 351 16.05 -4.92 -12.49
CA THR A 351 16.81 -5.89 -13.27
C THR A 351 17.04 -7.15 -12.44
N VAL A 352 16.58 -8.30 -12.91
CA VAL A 352 16.76 -9.59 -12.23
C VAL A 352 17.70 -10.46 -13.06
N ASN A 353 18.88 -10.74 -12.52
CA ASN A 353 19.82 -11.67 -13.15
C ASN A 353 19.47 -13.10 -12.73
N ILE A 354 19.20 -13.96 -13.69
CA ILE A 354 18.86 -15.37 -13.47
C ILE A 354 20.07 -16.21 -13.87
N GLU A 355 20.61 -16.97 -12.92
CA GLU A 355 21.71 -17.90 -13.15
C GLU A 355 21.29 -19.34 -12.83
N ALA A 356 21.97 -20.31 -13.44
CA ALA A 356 21.79 -21.72 -13.12
C ALA A 356 23.11 -22.30 -12.61
N LEU A 357 23.10 -22.76 -11.36
CA LEU A 357 24.26 -23.36 -10.71
C LEU A 357 23.83 -24.64 -10.01
N ASP A 358 24.55 -25.74 -10.24
CA ASP A 358 24.32 -26.98 -9.50
C ASP A 358 24.72 -26.79 -8.04
N LEU A 359 23.72 -26.64 -7.17
CA LEU A 359 23.88 -26.44 -5.73
C LEU A 359 23.94 -27.78 -4.96
N GLY A 360 23.91 -28.92 -5.67
CA GLY A 360 23.73 -30.23 -5.06
C GLY A 360 22.28 -30.51 -4.61
N PRO A 361 22.03 -31.63 -3.92
CA PRO A 361 20.68 -31.98 -3.47
C PRO A 361 20.20 -31.10 -2.31
N GLY A 362 18.87 -30.93 -2.21
CA GLY A 362 18.23 -30.24 -1.07
C GLY A 362 18.09 -28.72 -1.20
N PHE A 363 18.59 -28.13 -2.29
CA PHE A 363 18.39 -26.72 -2.64
C PHE A 363 17.62 -26.64 -3.96
N VAL A 364 16.61 -25.78 -4.04
CA VAL A 364 15.80 -25.64 -5.27
C VAL A 364 16.15 -24.35 -5.98
N ALA A 365 16.22 -23.25 -5.24
CA ALA A 365 16.73 -21.97 -5.70
C ALA A 365 17.14 -21.10 -4.49
N ALA A 366 17.72 -19.96 -4.79
CA ALA A 366 17.96 -18.88 -3.84
C ALA A 366 17.88 -17.54 -4.58
N ALA A 367 17.33 -16.53 -3.92
CA ALA A 367 17.18 -15.21 -4.52
C ALA A 367 17.22 -14.08 -3.51
N GLY A 368 17.46 -12.87 -4.05
CA GLY A 368 17.39 -11.66 -3.26
C GLY A 368 17.84 -10.41 -4.00
N PRO A 369 17.69 -9.25 -3.35
CA PRO A 369 18.13 -7.98 -3.89
C PRO A 369 19.66 -7.85 -3.82
N THR A 370 20.28 -7.41 -4.91
CA THR A 370 21.73 -7.18 -5.00
C THR A 370 22.09 -5.70 -5.04
N GLN A 371 21.16 -4.83 -5.44
CA GLN A 371 21.30 -3.39 -5.37
C GLN A 371 19.98 -2.73 -4.98
N VAL A 372 20.08 -1.62 -4.25
CA VAL A 372 18.93 -0.88 -3.75
C VAL A 372 19.00 0.60 -4.08
N ARG A 373 17.83 1.22 -4.24
CA ARG A 373 17.60 2.66 -4.21
C ARG A 373 16.77 2.99 -2.98
N ARG A 374 17.15 4.03 -2.24
CA ARG A 374 16.42 4.45 -1.04
C ARG A 374 15.16 5.23 -1.42
N LEU A 375 14.02 4.82 -0.90
CA LEU A 375 12.80 5.61 -0.82
C LEU A 375 12.75 6.23 0.58
N ASN A 376 13.05 7.53 0.68
CA ASN A 376 13.38 8.17 1.95
C ASN A 376 14.53 7.44 2.66
N THR A 377 14.26 6.75 3.77
CA THR A 377 15.24 5.93 4.50
C THR A 377 15.14 4.44 4.20
N LEU A 378 14.08 3.99 3.52
CA LEU A 378 13.80 2.57 3.31
C LEU A 378 14.46 2.06 2.02
N PRO A 379 15.14 0.90 2.04
CA PRO A 379 15.69 0.30 0.82
C PRO A 379 14.59 -0.27 -0.06
N MET A 380 14.62 0.06 -1.35
CA MET A 380 13.82 -0.58 -2.40
C MET A 380 14.77 -1.23 -3.42
N PRO A 381 14.49 -2.43 -3.91
CA PRO A 381 15.39 -3.14 -4.83
C PRO A 381 15.41 -2.48 -6.20
N VAL A 382 16.57 -2.42 -6.85
CA VAL A 382 16.71 -2.00 -8.26
C VAL A 382 17.40 -3.06 -9.11
N THR A 383 18.19 -3.93 -8.47
CA THR A 383 18.75 -5.13 -9.08
C THR A 383 18.58 -6.29 -8.11
N GLY A 384 18.28 -7.47 -8.63
CA GLY A 384 18.24 -8.72 -7.88
C GLY A 384 18.88 -9.87 -8.64
N GLU A 385 19.01 -10.98 -7.95
CA GLU A 385 19.53 -12.23 -8.49
C GLU A 385 18.64 -13.39 -8.09
N VAL A 386 18.47 -14.34 -9.01
CA VAL A 386 17.88 -15.66 -8.75
C VAL A 386 18.86 -16.71 -9.24
N ILE A 387 19.27 -17.60 -8.36
CA ILE A 387 20.08 -18.77 -8.68
C ILE A 387 19.16 -19.97 -8.52
N PHE A 388 18.72 -20.57 -9.62
CA PHE A 388 17.96 -21.83 -9.55
C PHE A 388 18.91 -23.02 -9.71
N ASN A 389 18.58 -24.11 -9.02
CA ASN A 389 19.37 -25.33 -9.04
C ASN A 389 18.90 -26.27 -10.17
N PRO A 390 19.69 -26.42 -11.25
CA PRO A 390 19.34 -27.31 -12.36
C PRO A 390 19.65 -28.77 -12.08
N ASN A 391 20.10 -29.11 -10.86
CA ASN A 391 20.35 -30.47 -10.46
C ASN A 391 19.12 -31.34 -10.73
N PRO A 392 19.23 -32.48 -11.44
CA PRO A 392 18.08 -33.33 -11.75
C PRO A 392 17.33 -33.83 -10.52
N GLU A 393 17.96 -33.90 -9.34
CA GLU A 393 17.30 -34.27 -8.09
C GLU A 393 16.37 -33.17 -7.54
N SER A 394 16.39 -31.96 -8.11
CA SER A 394 15.44 -30.89 -7.74
C SER A 394 14.07 -31.07 -8.40
N ASP A 395 13.95 -31.91 -9.44
CA ASP A 395 12.75 -32.10 -10.27
C ASP A 395 12.18 -30.80 -10.89
N LEU A 396 12.84 -29.65 -10.70
CA LEU A 396 12.31 -28.33 -10.99
C LEU A 396 12.01 -28.12 -12.47
N LEU A 397 12.94 -28.51 -13.34
CA LEU A 397 12.81 -28.31 -14.78
C LEU A 397 11.87 -29.31 -15.46
N ASP A 398 11.50 -30.40 -14.78
CA ASP A 398 10.59 -31.41 -15.31
C ASP A 398 9.12 -31.12 -14.94
N HIS A 399 8.86 -30.17 -14.04
CA HIS A 399 7.53 -29.83 -13.53
C HIS A 399 7.22 -28.35 -13.75
N PRO A 400 6.52 -27.98 -14.85
CA PRO A 400 6.24 -26.57 -15.19
C PRO A 400 5.53 -25.79 -14.08
N ARG A 401 4.58 -26.43 -13.38
CA ARG A 401 3.89 -25.81 -12.24
C ARG A 401 4.84 -25.54 -11.07
N TYR A 402 5.70 -26.49 -10.74
CA TYR A 402 6.64 -26.33 -9.64
C TYR A 402 7.69 -25.26 -9.95
N LEU A 403 8.16 -25.19 -11.20
CA LEU A 403 8.99 -24.08 -11.68
C LEU A 403 8.28 -22.73 -11.56
N TYR A 404 7.00 -22.67 -11.94
CA TYR A 404 6.20 -21.45 -11.85
C TYR A 404 6.10 -20.95 -10.40
N ASP A 405 5.69 -21.82 -9.47
CA ASP A 405 5.53 -21.49 -8.05
C ASP A 405 6.87 -21.11 -7.41
N THR A 406 7.92 -21.90 -7.66
CA THR A 406 9.28 -21.60 -7.18
C THR A 406 9.75 -20.23 -7.67
N MET A 407 9.51 -19.90 -8.94
CA MET A 407 9.96 -18.61 -9.46
C MET A 407 9.15 -17.44 -8.93
N ILE A 408 7.86 -17.61 -8.58
CA ILE A 408 7.12 -16.57 -7.87
C ILE A 408 7.75 -16.35 -6.49
N HIS A 409 8.04 -17.42 -5.77
CA HIS A 409 8.69 -17.39 -4.46
C HIS A 409 10.05 -16.65 -4.51
N GLU A 410 10.94 -17.05 -5.40
CA GLU A 410 12.26 -16.44 -5.55
C GLU A 410 12.19 -14.97 -6.00
N LEU A 411 11.28 -14.64 -6.93
CA LEU A 411 11.10 -13.25 -7.35
C LEU A 411 10.46 -12.40 -6.24
N ALA A 412 9.66 -12.99 -5.34
CA ALA A 412 9.16 -12.31 -4.15
C ALA A 412 10.32 -11.87 -3.25
N HIS A 413 11.33 -12.73 -3.05
CA HIS A 413 12.55 -12.35 -2.34
C HIS A 413 13.30 -11.21 -3.02
N VAL A 414 13.41 -11.21 -4.35
CA VAL A 414 14.01 -10.09 -5.09
C VAL A 414 13.31 -8.76 -4.81
N VAL A 415 11.97 -8.76 -4.71
CA VAL A 415 11.19 -7.54 -4.42
C VAL A 415 11.09 -7.20 -2.93
N GLY A 416 11.73 -7.98 -2.06
CA GLY A 416 11.92 -7.64 -0.65
C GLY A 416 11.21 -8.54 0.36
N PHE A 417 10.35 -9.46 -0.08
CA PHE A 417 9.68 -10.42 0.80
C PHE A 417 10.76 -11.24 1.53
N GLY A 418 10.71 -11.31 2.86
CA GLY A 418 11.70 -12.06 3.65
C GLY A 418 13.09 -11.42 3.74
N THR A 419 13.55 -10.72 2.70
CA THR A 419 14.91 -10.16 2.63
C THR A 419 15.02 -8.75 3.20
N PHE A 420 13.91 -7.98 3.25
CA PHE A 420 13.88 -6.61 3.77
C PHE A 420 13.07 -6.42 5.05
N TRP A 421 12.53 -7.48 5.64
CA TRP A 421 11.73 -7.38 6.86
C TRP A 421 12.50 -6.78 8.03
N GLU A 422 13.79 -7.11 8.22
CA GLU A 422 14.62 -6.52 9.28
C GLU A 422 14.88 -5.03 9.01
N ASP A 423 15.26 -4.66 7.77
CA ASP A 423 15.51 -3.27 7.35
C ASP A 423 14.28 -2.37 7.53
N HIS A 424 13.08 -2.94 7.36
CA HIS A 424 11.80 -2.26 7.52
C HIS A 424 11.21 -2.43 8.92
N GLN A 425 11.90 -3.07 9.86
CA GLN A 425 11.48 -3.26 11.25
C GLN A 425 10.18 -4.07 11.41
N MET A 426 9.99 -5.05 10.55
CA MET A 426 8.78 -5.87 10.49
C MET A 426 8.82 -7.10 11.41
N ILE A 427 10.00 -7.50 11.89
CA ILE A 427 10.15 -8.63 12.83
C ILE A 427 9.96 -8.12 14.26
N ALA A 428 8.95 -8.65 14.97
CA ALA A 428 8.64 -8.30 16.35
C ALA A 428 9.38 -9.17 17.38
N ASP A 429 9.63 -10.45 17.07
CA ASP A 429 10.39 -11.35 17.94
C ASP A 429 11.25 -12.30 17.10
N TYR A 430 12.57 -12.09 17.13
CA TYR A 430 13.56 -12.91 16.42
C TYR A 430 13.71 -14.30 17.02
N THR A 431 13.44 -14.47 18.33
CA THR A 431 13.62 -15.76 19.02
C THR A 431 12.41 -16.67 18.80
N GLN A 432 11.21 -16.10 18.85
CA GLN A 432 9.98 -16.85 18.59
C GLN A 432 9.65 -16.97 17.10
N GLY A 433 10.26 -16.12 16.26
CA GLY A 433 9.95 -16.01 14.85
C GLY A 433 8.58 -15.41 14.65
N LEU A 434 8.42 -14.13 15.01
CA LEU A 434 7.15 -13.42 14.87
C LEU A 434 7.32 -12.16 14.02
N TYR A 435 6.53 -12.07 12.96
CA TYR A 435 6.27 -10.84 12.23
C TYR A 435 5.31 -9.95 13.04
N ALA A 436 5.50 -8.64 12.97
CA ALA A 436 4.76 -7.68 13.78
C ALA A 436 3.25 -7.68 13.49
N ALA A 437 2.44 -7.63 14.55
CA ALA A 437 0.98 -7.63 14.46
C ALA A 437 0.40 -6.36 13.84
N ASN A 438 0.96 -5.19 14.21
CA ASN A 438 0.45 -3.88 13.79
C ASN A 438 0.99 -3.48 12.41
N THR A 439 0.72 -4.33 11.44
CA THR A 439 1.14 -4.26 10.04
C THR A 439 -0.05 -4.64 9.15
N PHE A 440 0.03 -4.37 7.84
CA PHE A 440 -0.98 -4.85 6.90
C PHE A 440 -1.01 -6.38 6.86
N ALA A 441 0.14 -7.06 6.89
CA ALA A 441 0.19 -8.52 6.94
C ALA A 441 -0.44 -9.08 8.22
N GLY A 442 -0.16 -8.48 9.38
CA GLY A 442 -0.75 -8.90 10.65
C GLY A 442 -2.26 -8.65 10.71
N GLN A 443 -2.75 -7.57 10.09
CA GLN A 443 -4.17 -7.32 9.90
C GLN A 443 -4.84 -8.38 9.03
N VAL A 444 -4.27 -8.67 7.85
CA VAL A 444 -4.79 -9.69 6.94
C VAL A 444 -4.74 -11.07 7.58
N TYR A 445 -3.70 -11.39 8.36
CA TYR A 445 -3.66 -12.65 9.10
C TYR A 445 -4.79 -12.76 10.13
N GLY A 446 -5.10 -11.67 10.85
CA GLY A 446 -6.27 -11.59 11.73
C GLY A 446 -7.61 -11.82 11.01
N GLU A 447 -7.75 -11.35 9.78
CA GLU A 447 -8.92 -11.59 8.94
C GLU A 447 -9.02 -13.04 8.47
N ILE A 448 -7.91 -13.63 8.04
CA ILE A 448 -7.84 -15.05 7.66
C ILE A 448 -8.16 -15.95 8.89
N LEU A 449 -7.77 -15.54 10.09
CA LEU A 449 -8.14 -16.20 11.35
C LEU A 449 -9.60 -16.00 11.75
N GLY A 450 -10.32 -15.09 11.10
CA GLY A 450 -11.68 -14.68 11.47
C GLY A 450 -11.77 -13.89 12.78
N THR A 451 -10.63 -13.49 13.37
CA THR A 451 -10.61 -12.69 14.60
C THR A 451 -10.78 -11.21 14.31
N PHE A 452 -10.41 -10.76 13.11
CA PHE A 452 -10.39 -9.36 12.68
C PHE A 452 -9.58 -8.45 13.62
N ILE A 453 -8.60 -9.04 14.33
CA ILE A 453 -7.68 -8.34 15.20
C ILE A 453 -6.27 -8.52 14.60
N PRO A 454 -5.50 -7.44 14.39
CA PRO A 454 -4.13 -7.55 13.92
C PRO A 454 -3.33 -8.51 14.80
N THR A 455 -2.78 -9.56 14.19
CA THR A 455 -2.19 -10.72 14.88
C THR A 455 -0.76 -10.93 14.39
N PRO A 456 0.23 -11.22 15.28
CA PRO A 456 1.57 -11.57 14.84
C PRO A 456 1.56 -12.79 13.90
N VAL A 457 2.35 -12.76 12.83
CA VAL A 457 2.42 -13.85 11.85
C VAL A 457 3.62 -14.75 12.19
N GLU A 458 3.45 -16.07 12.15
CA GLU A 458 4.52 -17.00 12.47
C GLU A 458 5.55 -17.09 11.35
N LEU A 459 6.81 -16.85 11.69
CA LEU A 459 7.96 -17.02 10.81
C LEU A 459 8.61 -18.39 11.02
N THR A 460 9.28 -18.86 9.97
CA THR A 460 10.10 -20.06 10.00
C THR A 460 11.25 -19.89 11.00
N VAL A 461 11.48 -20.93 11.81
CA VAL A 461 12.54 -20.99 12.82
C VAL A 461 13.02 -22.43 12.98
N ASN A 462 14.30 -22.62 13.29
CA ASN A 462 14.94 -23.92 13.51
C ASN A 462 14.99 -24.83 12.26
N VAL A 463 14.87 -24.25 11.05
CA VAL A 463 15.09 -24.96 9.78
C VAL A 463 16.53 -24.78 9.33
N GLY A 464 17.04 -23.54 9.39
CA GLY A 464 18.42 -23.24 9.06
C GLY A 464 18.63 -21.84 8.50
N GLU A 465 19.90 -21.46 8.38
CA GLU A 465 20.32 -20.24 7.70
C GLU A 465 19.86 -20.30 6.23
N GLY A 466 19.15 -19.25 5.78
CA GLY A 466 18.49 -19.21 4.48
C GLY A 466 16.99 -19.48 4.52
N SER A 467 16.47 -20.11 5.59
CA SER A 467 15.03 -20.31 5.79
C SER A 467 14.48 -19.49 6.96
N ASP A 468 15.21 -19.50 8.07
CA ASP A 468 14.75 -18.88 9.32
C ASP A 468 14.54 -17.36 9.15
N LEU A 469 13.41 -16.86 9.65
CA LEU A 469 12.99 -15.45 9.64
C LEU A 469 12.78 -14.81 8.25
N GLY A 470 13.06 -15.52 7.15
CA GLY A 470 12.82 -15.07 5.78
C GLY A 470 11.51 -15.58 5.16
N HIS A 471 10.78 -16.44 5.87
CA HIS A 471 9.60 -17.13 5.36
C HIS A 471 8.47 -17.19 6.39
N TRP A 472 7.26 -17.38 5.91
CA TRP A 472 6.16 -17.85 6.74
C TRP A 472 6.39 -19.29 7.17
N ARG A 473 6.02 -19.63 8.41
CA ARG A 473 6.20 -20.98 8.93
C ARG A 473 5.32 -22.00 8.18
N LYS A 474 5.91 -22.89 7.38
CA LYS A 474 5.14 -23.93 6.67
C LYS A 474 4.32 -24.80 7.62
N ASN A 475 4.99 -25.51 8.54
CA ASN A 475 4.34 -26.47 9.43
C ASN A 475 4.31 -25.95 10.87
N PRO A 476 3.15 -25.92 11.55
CA PRO A 476 1.82 -26.36 11.09
C PRO A 476 0.96 -25.26 10.43
N THR A 477 1.52 -24.07 10.20
CA THR A 477 0.74 -22.83 10.13
C THR A 477 0.26 -22.49 8.73
N PHE A 478 1.16 -22.51 7.74
CA PHE A 478 0.85 -21.96 6.40
C PHE A 478 0.88 -22.98 5.24
N ASP A 479 1.35 -24.20 5.48
CA ASP A 479 1.34 -25.33 4.53
C ASP A 479 1.77 -24.98 3.10
N ASN A 480 0.84 -24.68 2.20
CA ASN A 480 1.11 -24.41 0.79
C ASN A 480 1.04 -22.92 0.40
N GLU A 481 1.10 -22.00 1.36
CA GLU A 481 1.24 -20.58 1.04
C GLU A 481 2.56 -20.32 0.30
N ILE A 482 2.58 -19.43 -0.68
CA ILE A 482 3.74 -19.22 -1.56
C ILE A 482 5.02 -18.78 -0.83
N GLY A 483 4.90 -18.06 0.28
CA GLY A 483 5.99 -17.49 1.06
C GLY A 483 6.53 -18.40 2.16
N VAL A 484 6.15 -19.68 2.19
CA VAL A 484 6.71 -20.69 3.11
C VAL A 484 8.07 -21.20 2.65
N GLU A 485 8.88 -21.73 3.56
CA GLU A 485 10.30 -22.06 3.29
C GLU A 485 10.56 -23.21 2.30
N ALA A 486 9.53 -23.94 1.87
CA ALA A 486 9.69 -25.06 0.95
C ALA A 486 8.39 -25.40 0.20
N GLY A 487 8.52 -25.68 -1.11
CA GLY A 487 7.47 -26.28 -1.94
C GLY A 487 7.86 -27.67 -2.45
N HIS A 488 6.91 -28.37 -3.07
CA HIS A 488 7.12 -29.72 -3.63
C HIS A 488 6.41 -29.88 -5.00
N PRO A 489 6.91 -30.71 -5.95
CA PRO A 489 6.26 -30.92 -7.24
C PRO A 489 4.80 -31.41 -7.18
N ASP A 490 4.45 -32.17 -6.14
CA ASP A 490 3.10 -32.67 -5.88
C ASP A 490 2.19 -31.66 -5.14
N GLU A 491 2.70 -30.46 -4.89
CA GLU A 491 2.01 -29.39 -4.15
C GLU A 491 1.82 -28.18 -5.06
N GLN A 492 0.60 -27.64 -5.08
CA GLN A 492 0.34 -26.33 -5.67
C GLN A 492 0.49 -25.29 -4.57
N GLN A 493 1.45 -24.37 -4.72
CA GLN A 493 1.54 -23.22 -3.82
C GLN A 493 0.55 -22.12 -4.23
N VAL A 494 0.09 -21.38 -3.23
CA VAL A 494 -0.98 -20.39 -3.36
C VAL A 494 -0.47 -19.03 -2.95
N THR A 495 -0.60 -18.04 -3.84
CA THR A 495 -0.25 -16.65 -3.54
C THR A 495 -1.38 -15.98 -2.77
N SER A 496 -1.28 -15.94 -1.44
CA SER A 496 -2.36 -15.40 -0.60
C SER A 496 -2.29 -13.88 -0.42
N ALA A 497 -3.39 -13.31 0.08
CA ALA A 497 -3.42 -11.91 0.51
C ALA A 497 -2.37 -11.59 1.59
N LEU A 498 -1.93 -12.57 2.39
CA LEU A 498 -0.92 -12.38 3.42
C LEU A 498 0.44 -11.98 2.83
N THR A 499 0.89 -12.69 1.80
CA THR A 499 2.14 -12.39 1.11
C THR A 499 2.09 -11.02 0.43
N ILE A 500 0.98 -10.71 -0.26
CA ILE A 500 0.75 -9.39 -0.88
C ILE A 500 0.76 -8.28 0.18
N ALA A 501 0.17 -8.51 1.36
CA ALA A 501 0.15 -7.53 2.44
C ALA A 501 1.54 -7.22 2.98
N SER A 502 2.42 -8.21 3.08
CA SER A 502 3.80 -7.98 3.50
C SER A 502 4.59 -7.14 2.50
N LEU A 503 4.28 -7.21 1.20
CA LEU A 503 4.86 -6.30 0.19
C LEU A 503 4.37 -4.87 0.42
N ARG A 504 3.11 -4.68 0.80
CA ARG A 504 2.58 -3.36 1.18
C ARG A 504 3.28 -2.78 2.40
N ASP A 505 3.59 -3.61 3.40
CA ASP A 505 4.35 -3.20 4.59
C ASP A 505 5.74 -2.65 4.23
N LEU A 506 6.35 -3.16 3.15
CA LEU A 506 7.62 -2.69 2.60
C LEU A 506 7.49 -1.39 1.77
N GLY A 507 6.28 -0.86 1.63
CA GLY A 507 6.02 0.39 0.90
C GLY A 507 5.68 0.21 -0.59
N TRP A 508 5.44 -1.02 -1.05
CA TRP A 508 4.90 -1.23 -2.39
C TRP A 508 3.42 -0.82 -2.48
N THR A 509 3.02 -0.29 -3.63
CA THR A 509 1.61 -0.19 -3.98
C THR A 509 1.18 -1.51 -4.60
N VAL A 510 0.23 -2.18 -3.96
CA VAL A 510 -0.13 -3.57 -4.27
C VAL A 510 -1.57 -3.71 -4.77
N ASN A 511 -1.90 -4.88 -5.31
CA ASN A 511 -3.25 -5.28 -5.65
C ASN A 511 -3.62 -6.58 -4.92
N TYR A 512 -4.42 -6.46 -3.87
CA TYR A 512 -5.00 -7.61 -3.15
C TYR A 512 -5.93 -8.44 -4.03
N GLY A 513 -6.45 -7.85 -5.11
CA GLY A 513 -7.22 -8.56 -6.12
C GLY A 513 -6.45 -9.63 -6.87
N ALA A 514 -5.12 -9.58 -6.82
CA ALA A 514 -4.26 -10.61 -7.36
C ALA A 514 -4.16 -11.84 -6.43
N ALA A 515 -4.62 -11.81 -5.18
CA ALA A 515 -4.55 -12.97 -4.30
C ALA A 515 -5.38 -14.15 -4.82
N GLU A 516 -4.82 -15.35 -4.73
CA GLU A 516 -5.59 -16.60 -4.79
C GLU A 516 -6.33 -16.82 -3.46
N GLU A 517 -7.45 -17.53 -3.53
CA GLU A 517 -8.18 -17.92 -2.32
C GLU A 517 -7.32 -18.85 -1.47
N TYR A 518 -7.16 -18.50 -0.19
CA TYR A 518 -6.30 -19.21 0.73
C TYR A 518 -7.00 -19.45 2.07
N ILE A 519 -6.97 -20.69 2.53
CA ILE A 519 -7.56 -21.12 3.81
C ILE A 519 -6.45 -21.78 4.63
N LEU A 520 -6.31 -21.33 5.88
CA LEU A 520 -5.34 -21.92 6.81
C LEU A 520 -5.60 -23.42 6.99
N PRO A 521 -4.55 -24.25 7.11
CA PRO A 521 -4.67 -25.70 7.25
C PRO A 521 -5.66 -26.13 8.33
N GLN A 522 -5.67 -25.44 9.47
CA GLN A 522 -6.55 -25.71 10.60
C GLN A 522 -8.06 -25.55 10.29
N PHE A 523 -8.43 -24.82 9.24
CA PHE A 523 -9.82 -24.62 8.82
C PHE A 523 -10.22 -25.49 7.62
N ARG A 524 -9.29 -26.15 6.92
CA ARG A 524 -9.60 -26.92 5.70
C ARG A 524 -10.53 -28.11 5.94
N SER A 525 -10.45 -28.76 7.10
CA SER A 525 -11.34 -29.87 7.46
C SER A 525 -12.79 -29.45 7.73
N GLU A 526 -13.05 -28.16 7.92
CA GLU A 526 -14.41 -27.64 8.12
C GLU A 526 -15.19 -27.46 6.81
N PHE A 527 -14.51 -27.61 5.66
CA PHE A 527 -15.06 -27.41 4.32
C PHE A 527 -14.98 -28.66 3.40
N ALA A 528 -14.55 -29.81 3.94
CA ALA A 528 -14.39 -31.08 3.19
C ALA A 528 -15.59 -32.03 3.32
#